data_AF-A0AAN7R9V0-F1
#
_entry.id   AF-A0AAN7R9V0-F1
#
_cell.length_a   1.000
_cell.length_b   1.000
_cell.length_c   1.000
_cell.angle_alpha   90.00
_cell.angle_beta   90.00
_cell.angle_gamma   90.00
#
_symmetry.space_group_name_H-M   'P 1'
#
loop_
_entity.id
_entity.type
_entity.pdbx_description
1 polymer ?
#
loop_
_entity_poly.entity_id
_entity_poly.type
_entity_poly.pdbx_seq_one_letter_code
_entity_poly.pdbx_strand_id
1 'polypeptide(L)'
;MSEGSHCFVEWKEQFVSQERGNRVVHYLLKNSSREYVLTIVGTERSLRHMFYVVADEFVQSYGSQVGIHSGFKWRSRREVVDWLTSMTSKSRSTLHGSLIGSFHFFLQRCCLNQRTKYAA
;
A
#
# COMPACT_ATOMS: atom_id res chain seq x y z
N MET A 1 -12.84 -23.46 2.81
CA MET A 1 -11.70 -24.37 2.56
C MET A 1 -11.13 -23.97 1.21
N SER A 2 -10.12 -23.12 1.04
CA SER A 2 -8.95 -22.82 1.85
C SER A 2 -8.73 -21.31 1.93
N GLU A 3 -8.59 -20.78 3.14
CA GLU A 3 -8.10 -19.41 3.38
C GLU A 3 -6.58 -19.46 3.19
N GLY A 4 -6.18 -19.61 1.93
CA GLY A 4 -4.78 -19.57 1.55
C GLY A 4 -4.30 -18.17 1.79
N SER A 5 -3.49 -17.97 2.83
CA SER A 5 -2.73 -16.74 3.08
C SER A 5 -2.31 -16.14 1.74
N HIS A 6 -2.95 -15.05 1.32
CA HIS A 6 -2.67 -14.45 0.02
C HIS A 6 -1.30 -13.80 0.11
N CYS A 7 -0.28 -14.60 -0.19
CA CYS A 7 1.11 -14.22 -0.15
C CYS A 7 1.45 -13.40 -1.40
N PHE A 8 1.93 -12.18 -1.19
CA PHE A 8 2.47 -11.35 -2.25
C PHE A 8 3.97 -11.61 -2.41
N VAL A 9 4.43 -11.84 -3.64
CA VAL A 9 5.81 -12.26 -3.90
C VAL A 9 6.70 -11.11 -4.40
N GLU A 10 6.09 -10.10 -5.01
CA GLU A 10 6.74 -8.99 -5.70
C GLU A 10 5.77 -7.80 -5.77
N TRP A 11 6.30 -6.59 -5.93
CA TRP A 11 5.53 -5.41 -6.30
C TRP A 11 6.24 -4.66 -7.44
N LYS A 12 5.48 -3.90 -8.23
CA LYS A 12 6.03 -3.03 -9.28
C LYS A 12 5.37 -1.65 -9.29
N GLU A 13 6.09 -0.67 -9.82
CA GLU A 13 5.62 0.69 -10.07
C GLU A 13 5.34 0.86 -11.57
N GLN A 14 4.20 1.46 -11.92
CA GLN A 14 3.78 1.72 -13.30
C GLN A 14 3.32 3.16 -13.45
N PHE A 15 4.01 3.94 -14.28
CA PHE A 15 3.60 5.30 -14.60
C PHE A 15 2.46 5.27 -15.62
N VAL A 16 1.32 5.87 -15.26
CA VAL A 16 0.15 6.02 -16.13
C VAL A 16 0.17 7.39 -16.82
N SER A 17 0.53 8.43 -16.07
CA SER A 17 0.76 9.78 -16.59
C SER A 17 1.99 10.39 -15.96
N GLN A 18 2.83 11.04 -16.77
CA GLN A 18 4.03 11.75 -16.31
C GLN A 18 3.92 13.27 -16.47
N GLU A 19 2.78 13.76 -16.97
CA GLU A 19 2.53 15.17 -17.19
C GLU A 19 2.58 15.95 -15.88
N ARG A 20 3.32 17.06 -15.87
CA ARG A 20 3.45 17.92 -14.68
C ARG A 20 2.09 18.51 -14.32
N GLY A 21 1.65 18.30 -13.08
CA GLY A 21 0.33 18.68 -12.58
C GLY A 21 -0.69 17.53 -12.62
N ASN A 22 -0.44 16.50 -13.43
CA ASN A 22 -1.36 15.38 -13.67
C ASN A 22 -0.63 14.02 -13.58
N ARG A 23 0.44 13.93 -12.77
CA ARG A 23 1.18 12.68 -12.64
C ARG A 23 0.32 11.61 -11.98
N VAL A 24 0.30 10.43 -12.58
CA VAL A 24 -0.41 9.25 -12.07
C VAL A 24 0.54 8.05 -12.09
N VAL A 25 0.66 7.38 -10.96
CA VAL A 25 1.52 6.21 -10.75
C VAL A 25 0.72 5.12 -10.06
N HIS A 26 0.70 3.93 -10.64
CA HIS A 26 0.08 2.74 -10.07
C HIS A 26 1.15 1.87 -9.41
N TYR A 27 0.85 1.36 -8.23
CA TYR A 27 1.63 0.32 -7.56
C TYR A 27 0.83 -0.97 -7.56
N LEU A 28 1.43 -2.02 -8.09
CA LEU A 28 0.80 -3.32 -8.23
C LEU A 28 1.53 -4.36 -7.40
N LEU A 29 0.78 -5.16 -6.65
CA LEU A 29 1.29 -6.35 -5.97
C LEU A 29 1.07 -7.58 -6.84
N LYS A 30 2.05 -8.49 -6.84
CA LYS A 30 1.97 -9.79 -7.51
C LYS A 30 1.57 -10.86 -6.50
N ASN A 31 0.46 -11.53 -6.75
CA ASN A 31 0.02 -12.67 -5.94
C ASN A 31 0.84 -13.93 -6.25
N SER A 32 0.64 -14.99 -5.47
CA SER A 32 1.24 -16.32 -5.70
C SER A 32 0.82 -16.95 -7.03
N SER A 33 -0.37 -16.60 -7.53
CA SER A 33 -0.87 -16.97 -8.87
C SER A 33 -0.21 -16.20 -10.02
N ARG A 34 0.78 -15.33 -9.72
CA ARG A 34 1.55 -14.50 -10.66
C ARG A 34 0.75 -13.38 -11.34
N GLU A 35 -0.45 -13.09 -10.86
CA GLU A 35 -1.27 -11.98 -11.33
C GLU A 35 -0.92 -10.70 -10.57
N TYR A 36 -0.96 -9.57 -11.28
CA TYR A 36 -0.74 -8.25 -10.72
C TYR A 36 -2.08 -7.62 -10.36
N VAL A 37 -2.24 -7.22 -9.10
CA VAL A 37 -3.42 -6.52 -8.60
C VAL A 37 -3.05 -5.07 -8.31
N LEU A 38 -3.87 -4.12 -8.77
CA LEU A 38 -3.69 -2.71 -8.45
C LEU A 38 -3.92 -2.49 -6.96
N THR A 39 -2.92 -1.99 -6.24
CA THR A 39 -2.99 -1.84 -4.79
C THR A 39 -3.03 -0.39 -4.35
N ILE A 40 -2.19 0.46 -4.94
CA ILE A 40 -2.09 1.88 -4.56
C ILE A 40 -2.04 2.72 -5.83
N VAL A 41 -2.76 3.84 -5.80
CA VAL A 41 -2.75 4.86 -6.85
C VAL A 41 -2.15 6.14 -6.27
N GLY A 42 -1.04 6.56 -6.86
CA GLY A 42 -0.38 7.84 -6.60
C GLY A 42 -0.85 8.89 -7.61
N THR A 43 -1.45 9.98 -7.14
CA THR A 43 -1.92 11.08 -7.98
C THR A 43 -1.33 12.41 -7.52
N GLU A 44 -0.93 13.26 -8.46
CA GLU A 44 -0.59 14.65 -8.18
C GLU A 44 -1.88 15.48 -8.00
N ARG A 45 -2.13 16.00 -6.79
CA ARG A 45 -3.27 16.92 -6.55
C ARG A 45 -2.91 18.39 -6.74
N SER A 46 -1.64 18.71 -6.57
CA SER A 46 -1.09 20.06 -6.72
C SER A 46 0.33 19.89 -7.22
N LEU A 47 0.89 20.92 -7.86
CA LEU A 47 2.25 20.86 -8.40
C LEU A 47 3.24 20.35 -7.35
N ARG A 48 3.93 19.24 -7.64
CA ARG A 48 4.91 18.56 -6.78
C ARG A 48 4.34 17.85 -5.55
N HIS A 49 3.02 17.82 -5.37
CA HIS A 49 2.35 17.21 -4.23
C HIS A 49 1.57 15.97 -4.66
N MET A 50 2.26 14.83 -4.59
CA MET A 50 1.67 13.51 -4.78
C MET A 50 0.95 13.07 -3.50
N PHE A 51 -0.22 12.44 -3.68
CA PHE A 51 -0.90 11.67 -2.65
C PHE A 51 -1.05 10.24 -3.14
N TYR A 52 -1.01 9.29 -2.22
CA TYR A 52 -1.15 7.88 -2.54
C TYR A 52 -2.30 7.30 -1.75
N VAL A 53 -3.21 6.63 -2.45
CA VAL A 53 -4.43 6.05 -1.88
C VAL A 53 -4.53 4.59 -2.28
N VAL A 54 -5.15 3.78 -1.43
CA VAL A 54 -5.37 2.36 -1.72
C VAL A 54 -6.47 2.26 -2.78
N ALA A 55 -6.35 1.33 -3.72
CA ALA A 55 -7.42 1.04 -4.66
C ALA A 55 -8.60 0.37 -3.94
N ASP A 56 -9.82 0.82 -4.21
CA ASP A 56 -11.02 0.30 -3.53
C ASP A 56 -11.22 -1.20 -3.77
N GLU A 57 -10.96 -1.67 -5.00
CA GLU A 57 -11.02 -3.10 -5.37
C GLU A 57 -10.06 -3.95 -4.53
N PHE A 58 -8.89 -3.41 -4.20
CA PHE A 58 -7.92 -4.09 -3.35
C PHE A 58 -8.40 -4.16 -1.90
N VAL A 59 -9.03 -3.09 -1.39
CA VAL A 59 -9.60 -3.08 -0.03
C VAL A 59 -10.73 -4.10 0.08
N GLN A 60 -11.59 -4.20 -0.93
CA GLN A 60 -12.67 -5.18 -0.96
C GLN A 60 -12.16 -6.62 -0.95
N SER A 61 -11.07 -6.89 -1.67
CA SER A 61 -10.53 -8.24 -1.81
C SER A 61 -9.57 -8.64 -0.67
N TYR A 62 -8.77 -7.71 -0.16
CA TYR A 62 -7.65 -7.99 0.74
C TYR A 62 -7.60 -7.12 2.01
N GLY A 63 -8.48 -6.12 2.16
CA GLY A 63 -8.40 -5.11 3.22
C GLY A 63 -8.41 -5.70 4.64
N SER A 64 -9.23 -6.72 4.88
CA SER A 64 -9.31 -7.45 6.15
C SER A 64 -8.02 -8.19 6.50
N GLN A 65 -7.35 -8.77 5.50
CA GLN A 65 -6.10 -9.52 5.67
C GLN A 65 -4.90 -8.60 5.94
N VAL A 66 -4.90 -7.41 5.33
CA VAL A 66 -3.72 -6.53 5.30
C VAL A 66 -3.80 -5.37 6.30
N GLY A 67 -4.93 -5.22 6.98
CA GLY A 67 -5.18 -4.15 7.96
C GLY A 67 -5.26 -2.76 7.33
N ILE A 68 -5.70 -2.69 6.07
CA ILE A 68 -5.80 -1.44 5.30
C ILE A 68 -7.25 -1.17 4.90
N HIS A 69 -7.64 0.10 4.96
CA HIS A 69 -8.97 0.60 4.63
C HIS A 69 -8.90 1.62 3.47
N SER A 70 -10.02 1.86 2.79
CA SER A 70 -10.16 2.78 1.64
C SER A 70 -9.85 4.25 1.97
N GLY A 71 -9.84 4.61 3.26
CA GLY A 71 -9.45 5.94 3.74
C GLY A 71 -7.94 6.13 3.95
N PHE A 72 -7.12 5.09 3.79
CA PHE A 72 -5.69 5.19 4.07
C PHE A 72 -4.98 6.02 3.00
N LYS A 73 -4.25 7.06 3.44
CA LYS A 73 -3.56 8.00 2.55
C LYS A 73 -2.11 8.18 2.98
N TRP A 74 -1.18 7.87 2.09
CA TRP A 74 0.24 8.19 2.29
C TRP A 74 0.58 9.55 1.68
N ARG A 75 1.52 10.26 2.32
CA ARG A 75 2.02 11.57 1.85
C ARG A 75 3.35 11.48 1.11
N SER A 76 4.02 10.33 1.19
CA SER A 76 5.32 10.15 0.57
C SER A 76 5.43 8.80 -0.14
N ARG A 77 6.17 8.79 -1.25
CA ARG A 77 6.53 7.56 -1.99
C ARG A 77 7.24 6.55 -1.09
N ARG A 78 8.08 7.04 -0.17
CA ARG A 78 8.83 6.19 0.76
C ARG A 78 7.90 5.34 1.60
N GLU A 79 6.87 5.92 2.21
CA GLU A 79 5.94 5.15 3.04
C GLU A 79 5.17 4.09 2.22
N VAL A 80 4.84 4.39 0.96
CA VAL A 80 4.23 3.42 0.04
C VAL A 80 5.16 2.25 -0.23
N VAL A 81 6.43 2.54 -0.58
CA VAL A 81 7.44 1.53 -0.87
C VAL A 81 7.75 0.68 0.37
N ASP A 82 7.86 1.29 1.54
CA ASP A 82 8.10 0.58 2.80
C ASP A 82 6.94 -0.38 3.11
N TRP A 83 5.70 0.07 2.91
CA TRP A 83 4.52 -0.79 3.09
C TRP A 83 4.48 -1.95 2.08
N LEU A 84 4.66 -1.69 0.79
CA LEU A 84 4.70 -2.73 -0.25
C LEU A 84 5.81 -3.75 0.01
N THR A 85 6.97 -3.28 0.45
CA THR A 85 8.10 -4.16 0.79
C THR A 85 7.74 -5.05 1.99
N SER A 86 7.07 -4.51 3.01
CA SER A 86 6.59 -5.30 4.16
C SER A 86 5.60 -6.40 3.76
N MET A 87 4.81 -6.17 2.70
CA MET A 87 3.86 -7.16 2.17
C MET A 87 4.58 -8.32 1.48
N THR A 88 5.69 -8.04 0.80
CA THR A 88 6.51 -9.05 0.12
C THR A 88 7.56 -9.71 1.02
N SER A 89 7.88 -9.15 2.19
CA SER A 89 8.81 -9.76 3.15
C SER A 89 8.11 -10.76 4.07
N LYS A 90 6.82 -10.54 4.39
CA LYS A 90 5.97 -11.51 5.11
C LYS A 90 5.87 -12.86 4.40
N SER A 91 5.70 -12.84 3.08
CA SER A 91 5.60 -14.09 2.30
C SER A 91 6.91 -14.88 2.35
N ARG A 92 8.06 -14.19 2.34
CA ARG A 92 9.40 -14.81 2.40
C ARG A 92 9.77 -15.31 3.81
N SER A 93 9.28 -14.67 4.86
CA SER A 93 9.52 -15.09 6.25
C SER A 93 8.64 -16.26 6.71
N THR A 94 7.61 -16.64 5.95
CA THR A 94 6.88 -17.90 6.18
C THR A 94 7.76 -19.13 5.85
N LEU A 95 8.87 -18.96 5.13
CA LEU A 95 9.84 -20.03 4.82
C LEU A 95 11.08 -20.05 5.75
N HIS A 96 11.29 -19.05 6.59
CA HIS A 96 12.44 -19.01 7.51
C HIS A 96 12.12 -18.15 8.74
N GLY A 97 12.12 -18.77 9.92
CA GLY A 97 11.66 -18.17 11.16
C GLY A 97 12.37 -16.87 11.55
N SER A 98 11.61 -16.03 12.26
CA SER A 98 12.02 -14.82 12.99
C SER A 98 12.17 -13.52 12.20
N LEU A 99 11.21 -12.60 12.39
CA LEU A 99 11.37 -11.29 13.07
C LEU A 99 10.09 -10.46 12.88
N ILE A 100 9.13 -10.68 13.78
CA ILE A 100 7.90 -9.90 13.94
C ILE A 100 8.28 -8.62 14.67
N GLY A 101 8.60 -7.54 13.96
CA GLY A 101 9.09 -6.32 14.61
C GLY A 101 8.74 -4.98 13.95
N SER A 102 7.96 -4.94 12.87
CA SER A 102 7.82 -3.67 12.09
C SER A 102 6.40 -3.16 11.88
N PHE A 103 5.36 -3.91 12.30
CA PHE A 103 3.97 -3.45 12.13
C PHE A 103 3.55 -2.35 13.12
N HIS A 104 4.14 -2.32 14.32
CA HIS A 104 3.73 -1.40 15.39
C HIS A 104 4.14 0.06 15.12
N PHE A 105 5.21 0.32 14.37
CA PHE A 105 5.65 1.71 14.09
C PHE A 105 4.86 2.42 12.98
N PHE A 106 4.12 1.69 12.14
CA PHE A 106 3.49 2.27 10.95
C PHE A 106 2.11 2.89 11.23
N LEU A 107 1.33 2.30 12.15
CA LEU A 107 0.01 2.82 12.54
C LEU A 107 0.11 4.15 13.29
N GLN A 108 1.17 4.37 14.09
CA GLN A 108 1.25 5.54 14.97
C GLN A 108 1.55 6.85 14.23
N ARG A 109 2.24 6.81 13.08
CA ARG A 109 2.52 8.02 12.27
C ARG A 109 1.39 8.41 11.30
N CYS A 110 0.60 7.45 10.81
CA CYS A 110 -0.57 7.77 10.00
C CYS A 110 -1.74 8.31 10.83
N CYS A 111 -1.98 7.78 12.04
CA CYS A 111 -3.05 8.27 12.91
C CYS A 111 -2.82 9.71 13.42
N LEU A 112 -1.57 10.13 13.65
CA LEU A 112 -1.29 11.48 14.16
C LEU A 112 -1.72 12.60 13.19
N ASN A 113 -1.97 12.26 11.92
CA ASN A 113 -2.25 13.23 10.87
C ASN A 113 -3.64 13.03 10.23
N GLN A 114 -4.49 12.21 10.85
CA GLN A 114 -5.94 12.16 10.60
C GLN A 114 -6.74 12.98 11.62
N ARG A 115 -6.16 13.33 12.79
CA ARG A 115 -6.85 14.06 13.87
C ARG A 115 -7.00 15.58 13.66
N THR A 116 -6.42 16.16 12.61
CA THR A 116 -6.48 17.62 12.36
C THR A 116 -7.45 18.03 11.26
N LYS A 117 -8.28 17.13 10.72
CA LYS A 117 -9.18 17.46 9.59
C LYS A 117 -10.69 17.48 9.89
N TYR A 118 -11.09 17.28 11.15
CA TYR A 118 -12.49 17.43 11.58
C TYR A 118 -12.62 18.20 12.90
N ALA A 119 -11.76 19.21 13.09
CA ALA A 119 -11.98 20.24 14.10
C ALA A 119 -12.38 21.51 13.36
N ALA A 120 -13.68 21.61 13.06
CA ALA A 120 -14.39 22.84 12.75
C ALA A 120 -15.71 22.78 13.52
#